data_AF-A0AAD6L5E9-F1
#
_entry.id   AF-A0AAD6L5E9-F1
#
_cell.length_a   1.000
_cell.length_b   1.000
_cell.length_c   1.000
_cell.angle_alpha   90.00
_cell.angle_beta   90.00
_cell.angle_gamma   90.00
#
_symmetry.space_group_name_H-M   'P 1'
#
loop_
_entity.id
_entity.type
_entity.pdbx_description
1 polymer ?
#
loop_
_entity_poly.entity_id
_entity_poly.type
_entity_poly.pdbx_seq_one_letter_code
_entity_poly.pdbx_strand_id
1 'polypeptide(L)' 'MTSTKVQRIMTQPINLIFRFLQSKARIQFWLFEQKDLRIEGRIIVSFELNK' A
#
# COMPACT_ATOMS: atom_id res chain seq x y z
N MET A 1 25.02 26.74 -0.59
CA MET A 1 23.64 26.29 -0.33
C MET A 1 23.51 24.89 -0.91
N THR A 2 23.45 23.88 -0.05
CA THR A 2 23.52 22.47 -0.43
C THR A 2 22.27 22.06 -1.19
N SER A 3 22.42 21.73 -2.47
CA SER A 3 21.38 21.11 -3.28
C SER A 3 20.93 19.80 -2.60
N THR A 4 19.73 19.81 -2.02
CA THR A 4 19.08 18.62 -1.44
C THR A 4 18.71 17.70 -2.59
N LYS A 5 19.68 16.88 -3.03
CA LYS A 5 19.44 15.78 -3.95
C LYS A 5 18.43 14.86 -3.28
N VAL A 6 17.17 14.95 -3.70
CA VAL A 6 16.10 14.04 -3.25
C VAL A 6 16.53 12.64 -3.65
N GLN A 7 17.13 11.90 -2.72
CA GLN A 7 17.34 10.48 -2.89
C GLN A 7 15.95 9.86 -2.87
N ARG A 8 15.51 9.31 -4.01
CA ARG A 8 14.30 8.49 -4.02
C ARG A 8 14.53 7.36 -3.04
N ILE A 9 13.81 7.39 -1.93
CA ILE A 9 13.81 6.29 -0.95
C ILE A 9 13.31 5.06 -1.71
N MET A 10 14.19 4.11 -1.97
CA MET A 10 13.88 2.84 -2.64
C MET A 10 13.24 1.89 -1.63
N THR A 11 12.08 2.26 -1.08
CA THR A 11 11.32 1.34 -0.22
C THR A 11 10.80 0.19 -1.08
N GLN A 12 11.09 -1.03 -0.66
CA GLN A 12 10.52 -2.22 -1.28
C GLN A 12 8.98 -2.13 -1.25
N PRO A 13 8.28 -2.59 -2.30
CA PRO A 13 6.82 -2.50 -2.37
C PRO A 13 6.12 -3.12 -1.16
N ILE A 14 6.67 -4.21 -0.61
CA ILE A 14 6.13 -4.86 0.58
C ILE A 14 6.16 -3.95 1.82
N ASN A 15 7.20 -3.12 1.96
CA ASN A 15 7.31 -2.17 3.06
C ASN A 15 6.24 -1.07 2.96
N LEU A 16 5.87 -0.67 1.74
CA LEU A 16 4.80 0.29 1.52
C LEU A 16 3.43 -0.30 1.91
N ILE A 17 3.17 -1.56 1.55
CA ILE A 17 1.95 -2.28 1.93
C ILE A 17 1.86 -2.40 3.46
N PHE A 18 2.95 -2.78 4.14
CA PHE A 18 2.97 -2.85 5.60
C PHE A 18 2.72 -1.49 6.26
N ARG A 19 3.24 -0.40 5.69
CA ARG A 19 2.96 0.96 6.18
C ARG A 19 1.47 1.29 6.08
N PHE A 20 0.80 0.93 4.98
CA PHE A 20 -0.65 1.15 4.85
C PHE A 20 -1.46 0.30 5.83
N LEU A 21 -1.01 -0.93 6.11
CA LEU A 21 -1.61 -1.79 7.12
C LEU A 21 -1.48 -1.18 8.53
N GLN A 22 -0.28 -0.77 8.93
CA GLN A 22 -0.02 -0.19 10.25
C GLN A 22 -0.76 1.14 10.48
N SER A 23 -0.75 2.03 9.48
CA SER A 23 -1.42 3.34 9.55
C SER A 23 -2.94 3.24 9.39
N LYS A 24 -3.49 2.06 9.07
CA LYS A 24 -4.91 1.86 8.73
C LYS A 24 -5.40 2.86 7.67
N ALA A 25 -4.51 3.21 6.73
CA ALA A 25 -4.79 4.19 5.70
C ALA A 25 -5.88 3.68 4.75
N ARG A 26 -6.71 4.59 4.26
CA ARG A 26 -7.69 4.30 3.21
C ARG A 26 -6.98 4.36 1.86
N ILE A 27 -7.05 3.27 1.09
CA ILE A 27 -6.35 3.10 -0.19
C ILE A 27 -7.33 2.67 -1.28
N GLN A 28 -6.95 2.89 -2.54
CA GLN A 28 -7.70 2.48 -3.72
C GLN A 28 -6.93 1.40 -4.50
N PHE A 29 -7.63 0.33 -4.89
CA PHE A 29 -7.11 -0.73 -5.75
C PHE A 29 -7.68 -0.60 -7.15
N TRP A 30 -6.80 -0.75 -8.14
CA TRP A 30 -7.18 -0.81 -9.54
C TRP A 30 -7.46 -2.26 -9.88
N LEU A 31 -8.57 -2.50 -10.56
CA LEU A 31 -8.93 -3.83 -11.03
C LEU A 31 -8.27 -4.07 -12.38
N PHE A 32 -7.79 -5.30 -12.60
CA PHE A 32 -7.13 -5.65 -13.85
C PHE A 32 -8.10 -5.60 -15.04
N GLU A 33 -9.29 -6.17 -14.87
CA GLU A 33 -10.28 -6.30 -15.95
C GLU A 33 -11.18 -5.06 -16.11
N GLN A 34 -11.49 -4.37 -15.01
CA GLN A 34 -12.41 -3.22 -15.00
C GLN A 34 -11.64 -1.92 -14.72
N LYS A 35 -11.24 -1.21 -15.78
CA LYS A 35 -10.44 0.02 -15.66
C LYS A 35 -11.19 1.20 -15.05
N ASP A 36 -12.51 1.25 -15.24
CA ASP A 36 -13.37 2.33 -14.75
C ASP A 36 -13.78 2.15 -13.28
N LEU A 37 -13.66 0.93 -12.75
CA LEU A 37 -14.02 0.60 -11.39
C LEU A 37 -12.78 0.54 -10.49
N ARG A 38 -12.90 1.07 -9.28
CA ARG A 38 -11.86 1.00 -8.24
C ARG A 38 -12.47 0.53 -6.93
N ILE A 39 -11.75 -0.31 -6.21
CA ILE A 39 -12.13 -0.71 -4.85
C ILE A 39 -11.44 0.24 -3.87
N GLU A 40 -12.18 0.74 -2.89
CA GLU A 40 -11.63 1.61 -1.86
C GLU A 40 -11.86 1.02 -0.47
N GLY A 41 -10.83 1.01 0.37
CA GLY A 41 -10.93 0.39 1.69
C GLY A 41 -9.66 0.52 2.52
N ARG A 42 -9.60 -0.24 3.61
CA ARG A 42 -8.42 -0.38 4.48
C ARG A 42 -7.95 -1.82 4.41
N ILE A 43 -6.63 -2.04 4.44
CA ILE A 43 -6.06 -3.38 4.51
C ILE A 43 -6.26 -3.93 5.92
N ILE A 44 -6.90 -5.09 6.03
CA ILE A 44 -7.02 -5.89 7.25
C ILE A 44 -6.48 -7.27 6.94
N VAL A 45 -5.62 -7.80 7.80
CA VAL A 45 -5.13 -9.17 7.69
C VAL A 45 -5.72 -9.96 8.84
N SER A 46 -6.55 -10.95 8.51
CA SER A 46 -6.96 -11.99 9.44
C SER A 46 -6.22 -13.25 9.05
N PHE A 47 -5.49 -13.85 9.99
CA PHE A 47 -4.93 -15.19 9.81
C PHE A 47 -5.88 -16.16 10.50
N GLU A 48 -6.60 -16.94 9.70
CA GLU A 48 -7.32 -18.09 10.20
C GLU A 48 -6.36 -19.26 10.25
N LEU A 49 -5.90 -19.58 11.47
CA LEU A 49 -5.15 -20.81 11.73
C LEU A 49 -6.16 -21.96 11.73
N ASN A 50 -6.35 -22.60 10.58
CA ASN A 50 -7.06 -23.88 10.52
C ASN A 50 -6.34 -24.89 11.41
N LYS A 51 -7.07 -25.43 12.38
CA LYS A 51 -6.64 -26.51 13.26
C LYS A 51 -7.10 -27.85 12.72
#